data_AF-X0B036-F1
#
_entry.id   AF-X0B036-F1
#
_cell.length_a   1.000
_cell.length_b   1.000
_cell.length_c   1.000
_cell.angle_alpha   90.00
_cell.angle_beta   90.00
_cell.angle_gamma   90.00
#
_symmetry.space_group_name_H-M   'P 1'
#
loop_
_entity.id
_entity.type
_entity.pdbx_description
1 polymer ?
#
loop_
_entity_poly.entity_id
_entity_poly.type
_entity_poly.pdbx_seq_one_letter_code
_entity_poly.pdbx_strand_id
1 'polypeptide(L)'
;MHITSTVGSIGATVAVSKILGLSPTKTTHAIGLAATQVTGLREMFGSYCKSFHVGRSAQNGLLAAVMAEGGYTSSQGALEAKRGWATVVGTNKPDVLQNLDLWLGTENEDGLAGQSTGRWEILRNSFKPFPCGIVIHPVIDACI
;
A
#
# COMPACT_ATOMS: atom_id res chain seq x y z
N MET A 1 -13.38 1.36 -1.94
CA MET A 1 -12.61 0.56 -0.95
C MET A 1 -11.95 1.44 0.09
N HIS A 2 -11.50 0.87 1.20
CA HIS A 2 -10.76 1.53 2.27
C HIS A 2 -9.27 1.48 1.93
N ILE A 3 -8.77 2.56 1.33
CA ILE A 3 -7.43 2.61 0.75
C ILE A 3 -6.32 2.18 1.73
N THR A 4 -6.44 2.58 3.00
CA THR A 4 -5.52 2.25 4.10
C THR A 4 -5.17 0.76 4.14
N SER A 5 -6.14 -0.11 3.85
CA SER A 5 -5.98 -1.55 4.02
C SER A 5 -5.82 -2.29 2.70
N THR A 6 -6.28 -1.70 1.59
CA THR A 6 -6.07 -2.29 0.26
C THR A 6 -4.63 -2.15 -0.20
N VAL A 7 -3.93 -1.08 0.20
CA VAL A 7 -2.50 -0.85 -0.12
C VAL A 7 -1.57 -1.17 1.05
N GLY A 8 -2.08 -1.14 2.29
CA GLY A 8 -1.26 -1.21 3.50
C GLY A 8 -0.43 -2.49 3.64
N SER A 9 -0.92 -3.63 3.13
CA SER A 9 -0.22 -4.91 3.20
C SER A 9 1.04 -4.90 2.36
N ILE A 10 1.01 -4.26 1.19
CA ILE A 10 2.16 -4.13 0.29
C ILE A 10 3.25 -3.28 0.97
N GLY A 11 2.88 -2.11 1.51
CA GLY A 11 3.82 -1.25 2.23
C GLY A 11 4.43 -1.93 3.45
N ALA A 12 3.61 -2.62 4.26
CA ALA A 12 4.06 -3.39 5.41
C ALA A 12 5.01 -4.51 5.00
N THR A 13 4.71 -5.25 3.92
CA THR A 13 5.59 -6.29 3.39
C THR A 13 6.94 -5.73 2.97
N VAL A 14 6.98 -4.64 2.19
CA VAL A 14 8.26 -4.05 1.74
C VAL A 14 9.11 -3.64 2.93
N ALA A 15 8.50 -3.02 3.96
CA ALA A 15 9.20 -2.65 5.19
C ALA A 15 9.75 -3.88 5.94
N VAL A 16 8.94 -4.93 6.12
CA VAL A 16 9.38 -6.16 6.81
C VAL A 16 10.43 -6.91 5.99
N SER A 17 10.29 -7.03 4.67
CA SER A 17 11.29 -7.62 3.79
C SER A 17 12.64 -6.91 3.89
N LYS A 18 12.63 -5.58 4.06
CA LYS A 18 13.85 -4.81 4.30
C LYS A 18 14.48 -5.12 5.65
N ILE A 19 13.68 -5.25 6.71
CA ILE A 19 14.14 -5.61 8.06
C ILE A 19 14.74 -7.02 8.07
N LEU A 20 14.12 -7.98 7.38
CA LEU A 20 14.60 -9.36 7.26
C LEU A 20 15.78 -9.53 6.29
N GLY A 21 16.18 -8.47 5.58
CA GLY A 21 17.28 -8.55 4.62
C GLY A 21 17.00 -9.45 3.42
N LEU A 22 15.73 -9.52 2.97
CA LEU A 22 15.37 -10.37 1.84
C LEU A 22 16.02 -9.90 0.54
N SER A 23 16.37 -10.87 -0.32
CA SER A 23 16.85 -10.58 -1.67
C SER A 23 15.75 -9.90 -2.51
N PRO A 24 16.10 -9.22 -3.62
CA PRO A 24 15.11 -8.64 -4.53
C PRO A 24 14.07 -9.67 -4.98
N THR A 25 14.49 -10.88 -5.38
CA THR A 25 13.59 -11.96 -5.80
C THR A 25 12.62 -12.38 -4.70
N LYS A 26 13.10 -12.57 -3.46
CA LYS A 26 12.22 -12.90 -2.32
C LYS A 26 11.28 -11.75 -1.99
N THR A 27 11.74 -10.51 -2.08
CA THR A 27 10.90 -9.31 -1.88
C THR A 27 9.80 -9.23 -2.92
N THR A 28 10.10 -9.51 -4.20
CA THR A 28 9.09 -9.59 -5.27
C THR A 28 8.03 -10.64 -4.98
N HIS A 29 8.41 -11.84 -4.54
CA HIS A 29 7.45 -12.86 -4.13
C HIS A 29 6.63 -12.43 -2.91
N ALA A 30 7.26 -11.79 -1.93
CA ALA A 30 6.57 -11.26 -0.76
C ALA A 30 5.50 -10.23 -1.16
N ILE A 31 5.84 -9.28 -2.04
CA ILE A 31 4.88 -8.29 -2.56
C ILE A 31 3.69 -9.01 -3.22
N GLY A 32 3.94 -10.04 -4.02
CA GLY A 32 2.86 -10.82 -4.63
C GLY A 32 1.96 -11.54 -3.62
N LEU A 33 2.55 -12.12 -2.57
CA LEU A 33 1.80 -12.74 -1.46
C LEU A 33 0.98 -11.69 -0.69
N ALA A 34 1.48 -10.47 -0.53
CA ALA A 34 0.76 -9.38 0.12
C ALA A 34 -0.39 -8.85 -0.75
N ALA A 35 -0.14 -8.76 -2.07
CA ALA A 35 -1.07 -8.26 -3.06
C ALA A 35 -2.32 -9.14 -3.22
N THR A 36 -2.23 -10.45 -3.00
CA THR A 36 -3.41 -11.33 -3.02
C THR A 36 -4.27 -11.24 -1.75
N GLN A 37 -3.73 -10.69 -0.65
CA GLN A 37 -4.40 -10.60 0.65
C GLN A 37 -5.08 -9.24 0.88
N VAL A 38 -5.85 -8.77 -0.11
CA VAL A 38 -6.54 -7.46 -0.06
C VAL A 38 -7.68 -7.48 0.95
N THR A 39 -7.76 -6.44 1.79
CA THR A 39 -8.89 -6.18 2.69
C THR A 39 -9.31 -4.71 2.62
N GLY A 40 -10.52 -4.36 3.06
CA GLY A 40 -10.93 -2.95 3.21
C GLY A 40 -12.20 -2.58 2.46
N LEU A 41 -13.36 -3.03 2.95
CA LEU A 41 -14.66 -2.58 2.45
C LEU A 41 -15.03 -1.23 3.09
N ARG A 42 -15.51 -0.25 2.30
CA ARG A 42 -15.90 1.07 2.85
C ARG A 42 -17.15 0.99 3.73
N GLU A 43 -18.00 0.01 3.50
CA GLU A 43 -19.23 -0.22 4.27
C GLU A 43 -18.99 -0.33 5.78
N MET A 44 -17.80 -0.78 6.18
CA MET A 44 -17.46 -1.02 7.58
C MET A 44 -17.18 0.27 8.38
N PHE A 45 -17.28 1.45 7.76
CA PHE A 45 -17.02 2.73 8.41
C PHE A 45 -18.11 3.00 9.47
N GLY A 46 -17.70 3.44 10.66
CA GLY A 46 -18.60 3.62 11.81
C GLY A 46 -18.64 2.42 12.77
N SER A 47 -17.94 1.34 12.45
CA SER A 47 -17.77 0.17 13.34
C SER A 47 -16.29 -0.09 13.69
N TYR A 48 -16.04 -0.98 14.64
CA TYR A 48 -14.69 -1.47 14.97
C TYR A 48 -13.97 -2.11 13.77
N CYS A 49 -14.72 -2.56 12.76
CA CYS A 49 -14.15 -3.22 11.59
C CYS A 49 -13.27 -2.27 10.74
N LYS A 50 -13.52 -0.95 10.79
CA LYS A 50 -12.61 0.03 10.17
C LYS A 50 -11.18 -0.07 10.73
N SER A 51 -11.05 -0.20 12.05
CA SER A 51 -9.76 -0.35 12.73
C SER A 51 -9.16 -1.74 12.51
N PHE A 52 -10.00 -2.78 12.53
CA PHE A 52 -9.60 -4.15 12.18
C PHE A 52 -8.89 -4.19 10.82
N HIS A 53 -9.40 -3.48 9.81
CA HIS A 53 -8.79 -3.47 8.49
C HIS A 53 -7.32 -3.04 8.51
N VAL A 54 -6.94 -2.08 9.35
CA VAL A 54 -5.54 -1.59 9.42
C VAL A 54 -4.64 -2.66 10.04
N GLY A 55 -5.07 -3.24 11.17
CA GLY A 55 -4.34 -4.31 11.84
C GLY A 55 -4.21 -5.55 10.97
N ARG A 56 -5.29 -5.95 10.27
CA ARG A 56 -5.27 -7.09 9.36
C ARG A 56 -4.35 -6.84 8.16
N SER A 57 -4.35 -5.64 7.60
CA SER A 57 -3.46 -5.28 6.50
C SER A 57 -1.98 -5.38 6.90
N ALA A 58 -1.63 -4.87 8.09
CA ALA A 58 -0.28 -5.03 8.65
C ALA A 58 0.10 -6.50 8.88
N GLN A 59 -0.81 -7.30 9.46
CA GLN A 59 -0.61 -8.74 9.67
C GLN A 59 -0.36 -9.48 8.36
N ASN A 60 -1.16 -9.22 7.32
CA ASN A 60 -1.00 -9.83 6.00
C ASN A 60 0.37 -9.50 5.41
N GLY A 61 0.84 -8.27 5.60
CA GLY A 61 2.14 -7.83 5.11
C GLY A 61 3.34 -8.53 5.78
N LEU A 62 3.30 -8.65 7.11
CA LEU A 62 4.27 -9.42 7.89
C LEU A 62 4.30 -10.88 7.44
N LEU A 63 3.11 -11.51 7.38
CA LEU A 63 2.98 -12.90 6.99
C LEU A 63 3.55 -13.16 5.59
N ALA A 64 3.28 -12.28 4.62
CA ALA A 64 3.81 -12.40 3.26
C ALA A 64 5.34 -12.36 3.19
N ALA A 65 5.99 -11.48 3.96
CA ALA A 65 7.44 -11.41 4.03
C ALA A 65 8.05 -12.66 4.66
N VAL A 66 7.49 -13.17 5.77
CA VAL A 66 7.93 -14.40 6.44
C VAL A 66 7.76 -15.63 5.54
N MET A 67 6.64 -15.72 4.81
CA MET A 67 6.43 -16.81 3.85
C MET A 67 7.50 -16.80 2.74
N ALA A 68 7.79 -15.63 2.16
CA ALA A 68 8.83 -15.50 1.12
C ALA A 68 10.25 -15.75 1.66
N GLU A 69 10.52 -15.37 2.91
CA GLU A 69 11.76 -15.73 3.61
C GLU A 69 11.93 -17.25 3.64
N GLY A 70 10.87 -17.97 4.00
CA GLY A 70 10.78 -19.45 3.98
C GLY A 70 10.72 -20.09 2.60
N GLY A 71 10.82 -19.31 1.51
CA GLY A 71 10.90 -19.82 0.13
C GLY A 71 9.56 -19.94 -0.60
N TYR A 72 8.46 -19.40 -0.06
CA TYR A 72 7.21 -19.33 -0.82
C TYR A 72 7.35 -18.39 -2.02
N THR A 73 6.88 -18.87 -3.17
CA THR A 73 6.87 -18.11 -4.42
C THR A 73 5.50 -17.49 -4.69
N SER A 74 5.48 -16.40 -5.45
CA SER A 74 4.27 -15.77 -6.00
C SER A 74 4.56 -15.18 -7.39
N SER A 75 3.53 -14.68 -8.08
CA SER A 75 3.70 -13.91 -9.31
C SER A 75 4.70 -12.77 -9.12
N GLN A 76 5.63 -12.63 -10.07
CA GLN A 76 6.62 -11.55 -10.05
C GLN A 76 6.07 -10.21 -10.54
N GLY A 77 4.98 -10.24 -11.32
CA GLY A 77 4.26 -9.05 -11.78
C GLY A 77 2.92 -8.88 -11.09
N ALA A 78 2.84 -9.19 -9.79
CA ALA A 78 1.57 -9.24 -9.07
C ALA A 78 0.84 -7.90 -9.00
N LEU A 79 1.55 -6.77 -9.12
CA LEU A 79 0.95 -5.45 -9.07
C LEU A 79 0.42 -5.00 -10.43
N GLU A 80 1.23 -5.20 -11.47
CA GLU A 80 1.14 -4.59 -12.80
C GLU A 80 0.64 -5.54 -13.90
N ALA A 81 0.54 -6.84 -13.64
CA ALA A 81 0.02 -7.76 -14.64
C ALA A 81 -1.42 -7.39 -15.06
N LYS A 82 -1.83 -7.83 -16.25
CA LYS A 82 -3.20 -7.64 -16.76
C LYS A 82 -4.30 -8.08 -15.79
N ARG A 83 -4.04 -9.10 -14.96
CA ARG A 83 -4.93 -9.58 -13.89
C ARG A 83 -4.34 -9.36 -12.48
N GLY A 84 -3.38 -8.44 -12.38
CA GLY A 84 -2.69 -8.06 -11.17
C GLY A 84 -3.51 -7.11 -10.30
N TRP A 85 -2.98 -6.85 -9.11
CA TRP A 85 -3.62 -6.07 -8.06
C TRP A 85 -4.11 -4.71 -8.55
N ALA A 86 -3.34 -3.96 -9.33
CA ALA A 86 -3.73 -2.61 -9.77
C ALA A 86 -4.99 -2.64 -10.64
N THR A 87 -5.09 -3.61 -11.56
CA THR A 87 -6.27 -3.78 -12.42
C THR A 87 -7.49 -4.29 -11.65
N VAL A 88 -7.30 -5.21 -10.71
CA VAL A 88 -8.41 -5.82 -9.95
C VAL A 88 -8.94 -4.90 -8.85
N VAL A 89 -8.07 -4.14 -8.19
CA VAL A 89 -8.42 -3.22 -7.10
C VAL A 89 -8.81 -1.85 -7.65
N GLY A 90 -8.20 -1.44 -8.76
CA GLY A 90 -8.41 -0.15 -9.42
C GLY A 90 -9.43 -0.16 -10.55
N THR A 91 -10.44 -1.05 -10.54
CA THR A 91 -11.36 -1.31 -11.68
C THR A 91 -11.99 -0.08 -12.34
N ASN A 92 -12.09 1.05 -11.62
CA ASN A 92 -12.73 2.27 -12.10
C ASN A 92 -11.70 3.35 -12.51
N LYS A 93 -10.45 2.98 -12.76
CA LYS A 93 -9.37 3.88 -13.18
C LYS A 93 -8.93 3.54 -14.60
N PRO A 94 -9.22 4.38 -15.60
CA PRO A 94 -8.62 4.20 -16.92
C PRO A 94 -7.09 4.31 -16.81
N ASP A 95 -6.38 3.61 -17.69
CA ASP A 95 -4.92 3.70 -17.81
C ASP A 95 -4.14 3.36 -16.52
N VAL A 96 -4.71 2.53 -15.64
CA VAL A 96 -4.10 2.22 -14.33
C VAL A 96 -2.70 1.64 -14.46
N LEU A 97 -2.43 0.83 -15.50
CA LEU A 97 -1.11 0.25 -15.75
C LEU A 97 -0.09 1.31 -16.19
N GLN A 98 -0.48 2.20 -17.10
CA GLN A 98 0.38 3.30 -17.54
C GLN A 98 0.73 4.24 -16.37
N ASN A 99 -0.25 4.53 -15.51
CA ASN A 99 -0.04 5.34 -14.33
C ASN A 99 0.84 4.63 -13.28
N LEU A 100 0.73 3.31 -13.16
CA LEU A 100 1.54 2.54 -12.22
C LEU A 100 3.03 2.60 -12.57
N ASP A 101 3.38 2.52 -13.85
CA ASP A 101 4.77 2.67 -14.31
C ASP A 101 5.35 4.04 -13.96
N LEU A 102 4.53 5.10 -14.07
CA LEU A 102 4.92 6.45 -13.66
C LEU A 102 5.16 6.53 -12.14
N TRP A 103 4.27 5.96 -11.33
CA TRP A 103 4.34 6.05 -9.86
C TRP A 103 5.40 5.14 -9.24
N LEU A 104 5.68 3.99 -9.85
CA LEU A 104 6.70 3.05 -9.38
C LEU A 104 8.08 3.33 -9.97
N GLY A 105 8.16 4.08 -11.07
CA GLY A 105 9.42 4.49 -11.69
C GLY A 105 10.22 5.43 -10.79
N THR A 106 11.54 5.45 -10.99
CA THR A 106 12.46 6.34 -10.25
C THR A 106 12.99 7.49 -11.11
N GLU A 107 12.57 7.60 -12.37
CA GLU A 107 13.11 8.54 -13.35
C GLU A 107 12.34 9.86 -13.44
N ASN A 108 11.17 9.96 -12.81
CA ASN A 108 10.34 11.16 -12.80
C ASN A 108 10.17 11.70 -11.37
N GLU A 109 9.83 12.98 -11.23
CA GLU A 109 9.72 13.66 -9.92
C GLU A 109 8.57 13.13 -9.04
N ASP A 110 7.53 12.59 -9.66
CA ASP A 110 6.34 12.08 -8.98
C ASP A 110 6.46 10.61 -8.55
N GLY A 111 7.49 9.91 -9.01
CA GLY A 111 7.73 8.49 -8.79
C GLY A 111 8.44 8.19 -7.48
N LEU A 112 8.80 6.92 -7.28
CA LEU A 112 9.53 6.47 -6.10
C LEU A 112 10.89 7.16 -6.01
N ALA A 113 11.30 7.52 -4.79
CA ALA A 113 12.61 8.12 -4.53
C ALA A 113 13.76 7.24 -5.07
N GLY A 114 14.48 7.77 -6.06
CA GLY A 114 15.70 7.21 -6.62
C GLY A 114 16.95 7.96 -6.14
N GLN A 115 18.07 7.76 -6.86
CA GLN A 115 19.33 8.44 -6.54
C GLN A 115 19.36 9.92 -6.99
N SER A 116 18.66 10.24 -8.08
CA SER A 116 18.68 11.57 -8.73
C SER A 116 17.32 12.26 -8.82
N THR A 117 16.23 11.48 -8.78
CA THR A 117 14.85 11.92 -9.07
C THR A 117 13.85 11.13 -8.19
N GLY A 118 12.58 11.50 -8.24
CA GLY A 118 11.51 10.90 -7.41
C GLY A 118 11.36 11.55 -6.05
N ARG A 119 10.42 11.04 -5.23
CA ARG A 119 10.06 11.68 -3.96
C ARG A 119 9.86 10.71 -2.79
N TRP A 120 10.22 11.19 -1.61
CA TRP A 120 9.91 10.54 -0.33
C TRP A 120 8.52 10.97 0.15
N GLU A 121 7.51 10.15 -0.10
CA GLU A 121 6.11 10.46 0.28
C GLU A 121 5.92 10.66 1.79
N ILE A 122 6.78 10.07 2.62
CA ILE A 122 6.72 10.23 4.08
C ILE A 122 6.83 11.69 4.52
N LEU A 123 7.51 12.53 3.75
CA LEU A 123 7.67 13.96 4.04
C LEU A 123 6.38 14.76 3.81
N ARG A 124 5.39 14.17 3.13
CA ARG A 124 4.08 14.78 2.85
C ARG A 124 2.97 14.20 3.72
N ASN A 125 3.30 13.48 4.77
CA ASN A 125 2.32 12.92 5.69
C ASN A 125 1.82 13.99 6.67
N SER A 126 0.50 14.12 6.81
CA SER A 126 -0.12 15.08 7.74
C SER A 126 -0.31 14.47 9.13
N PHE A 127 -0.11 15.28 10.16
CA PHE A 127 -0.48 14.94 11.54
C PHE A 127 -1.90 15.43 11.83
N LYS A 128 -2.70 14.60 12.49
CA LYS A 128 -4.07 14.97 12.82
C LYS A 128 -4.10 15.86 14.07
N PRO A 129 -4.64 17.10 13.99
CA PRO A 129 -4.86 17.92 15.19
C PRO A 129 -6.03 17.40 16.03
N PHE A 130 -7.01 16.73 15.40
CA PHE A 130 -8.23 16.24 16.07
C PHE A 130 -8.49 14.74 15.79
N PRO A 131 -9.02 13.98 16.77
CA PRO A 131 -9.26 12.54 16.67
C PRO A 131 -10.52 12.18 15.86
N CYS A 132 -10.68 12.78 14.69
CA CYS A 132 -11.83 12.60 13.80
C CYS A 132 -11.40 12.38 12.34
N GLY A 133 -12.37 12.29 11.43
CA GLY A 133 -12.11 12.21 9.99
C GLY A 133 -11.52 13.52 9.48
N ILE A 134 -10.49 13.47 8.63
CA ILE A 134 -9.77 14.67 8.16
C ILE A 134 -10.68 15.72 7.51
N VAL A 135 -11.79 15.29 6.92
CA VAL A 135 -12.75 16.15 6.23
C VAL A 135 -13.42 17.21 7.13
N ILE A 136 -13.44 17.02 8.45
CA ILE A 136 -14.02 18.02 9.38
C ILE A 136 -12.96 18.95 9.99
N HIS A 137 -11.66 18.68 9.77
CA HIS A 137 -10.59 19.48 10.38
C HIS A 137 -10.66 20.97 9.99
N PRO A 138 -10.84 21.36 8.71
CA PRO A 138 -10.94 22.78 8.35
C PRO A 138 -12.15 23.49 8.99
N VAL A 139 -13.23 22.76 9.26
CA VAL A 139 -14.42 23.32 9.92
C VAL A 139 -14.14 23.56 11.41
N ILE A 140 -13.45 22.63 12.08
CA ILE A 140 -13.04 22.82 13.48
C ILE A 140 -12.09 24.03 13.57
N ASP A 141 -11.11 24.11 12.69
CA ASP A 141 -10.15 25.22 12.64
C ASP A 141 -10.84 26.58 12.41
N ALA A 142 -11.92 26.62 11.63
CA ALA A 142 -12.68 27.86 11.39
C ALA A 142 -13.56 28.28 12.59
N CYS A 143 -13.80 27.39 13.55
CA CYS A 143 -14.65 27.65 14.72
C CYS A 143 -13.85 28.05 15.98
N ILE A 144 -12.52 27.90 15.98
CA ILE A 144 -11.63 28.26 17.09
C ILE A 144 -10.90 29.58 16.80
#